data_AF-A0A968MMU5-F1
#
_entry.id   AF-A0A968MMU5-F1
#
_cell.length_a   1.000
_cell.length_b   1.000
_cell.length_c   1.000
_cell.angle_alpha   90.00
_cell.angle_beta   90.00
_cell.angle_gamma   90.00
#
_symmetry.space_group_name_H-M   'P 1'
#
loop_
_entity.id
_entity.type
_entity.pdbx_description
1 polymer ?
#
loop_
_entity_poly.entity_id
_entity_poly.type
_entity_poly.pdbx_seq_one_letter_code
_entity_poly.pdbx_strand_id
1 'polypeptide(L)'
;MHGAELSNDATFVSSRGDRIALRTPSIAEWTDPRSGQLERWFLPAEDVKLPDGLVGRVVLGATANVVEVPSSSLVRGSDETMVFVLEEGVPKAVPIEVLRDSGTSALVQGELTVGDDVAEDASWIAKDEATGGAP
;
A
#
# COMPACT_ATOMS: atom_id res chain seq x y z
N MET A 1 8.73 -13.28 -10.04
CA MET A 1 7.54 -12.44 -9.76
C MET A 1 7.08 -12.81 -8.35
N HIS A 2 7.49 -12.02 -7.36
CA HIS A 2 6.92 -12.14 -6.01
C HIS A 2 5.58 -11.41 -6.06
N GLY A 3 4.48 -12.18 -6.04
CA GLY A 3 3.16 -11.59 -5.85
C GLY A 3 3.14 -11.03 -4.44
N ALA A 4 2.88 -9.72 -4.30
CA ALA A 4 2.66 -9.11 -3.01
C ALA A 4 1.64 -9.95 -2.24
N GLU A 5 2.00 -10.40 -1.04
CA GLU A 5 1.09 -11.11 -0.16
C GLU A 5 -0.03 -10.12 0.15
N LEU A 6 -1.23 -10.38 -0.35
CA LEU A 6 -2.37 -9.47 -0.20
C LEU A 6 -2.90 -9.62 1.23
N SER A 7 -3.29 -8.50 1.83
CA SER A 7 -3.69 -8.44 3.23
C SER A 7 -4.84 -9.38 3.60
N ASN A 8 -4.95 -9.64 4.90
CA ASN A 8 -6.02 -10.42 5.50
C ASN A 8 -7.39 -9.71 5.49
N ASP A 9 -7.50 -8.51 4.92
CA ASP A 9 -8.78 -7.79 4.83
C ASP A 9 -9.16 -7.50 3.38
N ALA A 10 -10.37 -7.89 2.99
CA ALA A 10 -10.94 -7.61 1.67
C ALA A 10 -12.36 -7.06 1.83
N THR A 11 -12.71 -6.02 1.07
CA THR A 11 -14.03 -5.40 1.08
C THR A 11 -14.56 -5.26 -0.34
N PHE A 12 -15.75 -5.76 -0.61
CA PHE A 12 -16.48 -5.46 -1.83
C PHE A 12 -17.20 -4.11 -1.67
N VAL A 13 -16.98 -3.20 -2.61
CA VAL A 13 -17.67 -1.91 -2.71
C VAL A 13 -18.56 -1.95 -3.94
N SER A 14 -19.87 -1.99 -3.73
CA SER A 14 -20.85 -2.00 -4.81
C SER A 14 -20.78 -0.70 -5.62
N SER A 15 -21.25 -0.74 -6.86
CA SER A 15 -21.45 0.46 -7.69
C SER A 15 -22.41 1.50 -7.08
N ARG A 16 -23.20 1.12 -6.07
CA ARG A 16 -24.09 2.00 -5.30
C ARG A 16 -23.43 2.55 -4.02
N GLY A 17 -22.21 2.10 -3.71
CA GLY A 17 -21.45 2.54 -2.54
C GLY A 17 -21.57 1.63 -1.31
N ASP A 18 -22.35 0.55 -1.38
CA ASP A 18 -22.47 -0.41 -0.27
C ASP A 18 -21.13 -1.10 -0.03
N ARG A 19 -20.77 -1.30 1.24
CA ARG A 19 -19.50 -1.94 1.64
C ARG A 19 -19.81 -3.26 2.32
N ILE A 20 -19.31 -4.36 1.77
CA ILE A 20 -19.50 -5.72 2.27
C ILE A 20 -18.12 -6.32 2.56
N ALA A 21 -17.89 -6.69 3.81
CA ALA A 21 -16.67 -7.40 4.19
C ALA A 21 -16.64 -8.78 3.52
N LEU A 22 -15.48 -9.16 2.99
CA LEU A 22 -15.24 -10.45 2.35
C LEU A 22 -14.33 -11.31 3.23
N ARG A 23 -14.54 -12.62 3.17
CA ARG A 23 -13.65 -13.60 3.81
C ARG A 23 -12.34 -13.66 3.05
N THR A 24 -11.27 -13.74 3.81
CA THR A 24 -9.89 -13.92 3.35
C THR A 24 -9.31 -15.19 3.99
N PRO A 25 -8.42 -15.93 3.27
CA PRO A 25 -8.10 -15.75 1.86
C PRO A 25 -9.31 -16.06 0.94
N SER A 26 -9.16 -15.80 -0.36
CA SER A 26 -10.14 -16.20 -1.38
C SER A 26 -10.40 -17.71 -1.30
N ILE A 27 -11.61 -18.15 -1.65
CA ILE A 27 -11.97 -19.59 -1.60
C ILE A 27 -11.49 -20.35 -2.84
N ALA A 28 -11.18 -19.64 -3.92
CA ALA A 28 -10.60 -20.18 -5.13
C ALA A 28 -9.88 -19.08 -5.91
N GLU A 29 -8.86 -19.48 -6.65
CA GLU A 29 -8.15 -18.64 -7.60
C GLU A 29 -7.96 -19.41 -8.91
N TRP A 30 -8.09 -18.72 -10.04
CA TRP A 30 -7.88 -19.30 -11.36
C TRP A 30 -7.32 -18.25 -12.30
N THR A 31 -6.30 -18.63 -13.08
CA THR A 31 -5.76 -17.76 -14.13
C THR A 31 -6.34 -18.19 -15.46
N ASP A 32 -7.10 -17.30 -16.12
CA ASP A 32 -7.62 -17.56 -17.46
C ASP A 32 -6.43 -17.70 -18.45
N PRO A 33 -6.24 -18.87 -19.09
CA PRO A 33 -5.11 -19.09 -19.98
C PRO A 33 -5.15 -18.24 -21.26
N ARG A 34 -6.29 -17.63 -21.61
CA ARG A 34 -6.43 -16.80 -22.82
C ARG A 34 -6.07 -15.35 -22.56
N SER A 35 -6.55 -14.80 -21.45
CA SER A 35 -6.37 -13.39 -21.11
C SER A 35 -5.22 -13.15 -20.13
N GLY A 36 -4.75 -14.20 -19.44
CA GLY A 36 -3.81 -14.08 -18.33
C GLY A 36 -4.40 -13.42 -17.09
N GLN A 37 -5.72 -13.16 -17.08
CA GLN A 37 -6.37 -12.53 -15.94
C GLN A 37 -6.51 -13.51 -14.77
N LEU A 38 -6.23 -13.01 -13.57
CA LEU A 38 -6.46 -13.73 -12.33
C LEU A 38 -7.88 -13.48 -11.85
N GLU A 39 -8.66 -14.56 -11.79
CA GLU A 39 -9.99 -14.59 -11.22
C GLU A 39 -9.91 -15.13 -9.78
N ARG A 40 -10.65 -14.50 -8.87
CA ARG A 40 -10.71 -14.90 -7.46
C ARG A 40 -12.14 -14.92 -6.98
N TRP A 41 -12.49 -15.97 -6.25
CA TRP A 41 -13.80 -16.13 -5.64
C TRP A 41 -13.72 -15.80 -4.17
N PHE A 42 -14.61 -14.92 -3.72
CA PHE A 42 -14.73 -14.51 -2.33
C PHE A 42 -16.13 -14.86 -1.81
N LEU A 43 -16.24 -15.08 -0.51
CA LEU A 43 -17.51 -15.16 0.19
C LEU A 43 -17.68 -13.91 1.06
N PRO A 44 -18.90 -13.41 1.24
CA PRO A 44 -19.19 -12.42 2.28
C PRO A 44 -18.79 -12.95 3.67
N ALA A 45 -18.27 -12.06 4.53
CA ALA A 45 -17.93 -12.41 5.91
C ALA A 45 -19.19 -12.83 6.69
N GLU A 46 -20.25 -12.03 6.56
CA GLU A 46 -21.57 -12.26 7.11
C GLU A 46 -22.48 -12.98 6.10
N ASP A 47 -23.53 -13.67 6.57
CA ASP A 47 -24.51 -14.33 5.71
C ASP A 47 -25.46 -13.30 5.06
N VAL A 48 -24.93 -12.61 4.04
CA VAL A 48 -25.63 -11.57 3.28
C VAL A 48 -25.91 -12.07 1.87
N LYS A 49 -27.17 -11.99 1.45
CA LYS A 49 -27.54 -12.25 0.05
C LYS A 49 -27.20 -11.05 -0.82
N LEU A 50 -26.27 -11.26 -1.74
CA LEU A 50 -25.95 -10.29 -2.78
C LEU A 50 -26.85 -10.55 -4.01
N PRO A 51 -27.46 -9.51 -4.60
CA PRO A 51 -28.17 -9.65 -5.86
C PRO A 51 -27.27 -10.17 -6.98
N ASP A 52 -27.78 -11.08 -7.79
CA ASP A 52 -27.07 -11.55 -8.97
C ASP A 52 -26.77 -10.40 -9.93
N GLY A 53 -25.56 -10.41 -10.49
CA GLY A 53 -25.09 -9.35 -11.39
C GLY A 53 -24.75 -8.03 -10.70
N LEU A 54 -24.69 -7.98 -9.37
CA LEU A 54 -24.19 -6.80 -8.66
C LEU A 54 -22.72 -6.56 -9.01
N VAL A 55 -22.47 -5.42 -9.67
CA VAL A 55 -21.12 -5.00 -10.06
C VAL A 55 -20.57 -3.99 -9.05
N GLY A 56 -19.27 -4.09 -8.78
CA GLY A 56 -18.54 -3.23 -7.88
C GLY A 56 -17.03 -3.45 -8.03
N ARG A 57 -16.26 -2.98 -7.05
CA ARG A 57 -14.82 -3.21 -6.96
C ARG A 57 -14.48 -3.91 -5.66
N VAL A 58 -13.46 -4.77 -5.68
CA VAL A 58 -12.86 -5.31 -4.45
C VAL A 58 -11.72 -4.38 -4.04
N VAL A 59 -11.77 -3.91 -2.81
CA VAL A 59 -10.68 -3.18 -2.15
C VAL A 59 -9.99 -4.18 -1.24
N LEU A 60 -8.71 -4.42 -1.50
CA LEU A 60 -7.86 -5.24 -0.65
C LEU A 60 -7.13 -4.31 0.30
N GLY A 61 -7.09 -4.67 1.58
CA GLY A 61 -6.22 -4.02 2.54
C GLY A 61 -4.76 -4.18 2.11
N ALA A 62 -3.92 -3.25 2.54
CA ALA A 62 -2.48 -3.44 2.50
C ALA A 62 -2.07 -4.37 3.66
N THR A 63 -1.04 -5.18 3.47
CA THR A 63 -0.45 -5.96 4.58
C THR A 63 0.01 -5.02 5.69
N ALA A 64 0.16 -5.55 6.91
CA ALA A 64 0.76 -4.78 7.99
C ALA A 64 2.09 -4.17 7.49
N ASN A 65 2.34 -2.92 7.86
CA ASN A 65 3.54 -2.15 7.51
C ASN A 65 3.66 -1.76 6.03
N VAL A 66 2.57 -1.83 5.25
CA VAL A 66 2.51 -1.23 3.91
C VAL A 66 1.69 0.04 3.95
N VAL A 67 2.30 1.15 3.55
CA VAL A 67 1.67 2.48 3.53
C VAL A 67 1.87 3.14 2.17
N GLU A 68 0.95 4.05 1.83
CA GLU A 68 1.08 4.91 0.66
C GLU A 68 1.70 6.24 1.08
N VAL A 69 2.76 6.65 0.38
CA VAL A 69 3.44 7.94 0.58
C VAL A 69 3.53 8.69 -0.76
N PRO A 70 3.67 10.03 -0.76
CA PRO A 70 4.01 10.76 -1.98
C PRO A 70 5.31 10.25 -2.61
N SER A 71 5.37 10.15 -3.94
CA SER A 71 6.60 9.71 -4.61
C SER A 71 7.78 10.66 -4.38
N SER A 72 7.51 11.95 -4.11
CA SER A 72 8.49 12.98 -3.75
C SER A 72 9.09 12.82 -2.36
N SER A 73 8.46 12.05 -1.48
CA SER A 73 8.97 11.71 -0.15
C SER A 73 10.11 10.68 -0.20
N LEU A 74 10.25 9.97 -1.31
CA LEU A 74 11.24 8.91 -1.47
C LEU A 74 12.63 9.50 -1.72
N VAL A 75 13.59 9.13 -0.88
CA VAL A 75 15.01 9.36 -1.12
C VAL A 75 15.66 8.04 -1.50
N ARG A 76 16.14 7.97 -2.75
CA ARG A 76 16.79 6.80 -3.31
C ARG A 76 18.30 6.94 -3.16
N GLY A 77 18.89 6.17 -2.25
CA GLY A 77 20.33 5.99 -2.12
C GLY A 77 20.88 4.97 -3.11
N SER A 78 22.19 4.71 -3.03
CA SER A 78 22.85 3.67 -3.82
C SER A 78 22.40 2.26 -3.45
N ASP A 79 22.14 2.04 -2.15
CA ASP A 79 21.90 0.70 -1.59
C ASP A 79 20.53 0.55 -0.92
N GLU A 80 19.88 1.66 -0.56
CA GLU A 80 18.57 1.65 0.10
C GLU A 80 17.68 2.83 -0.34
N THR A 81 16.37 2.66 -0.19
CA THR A 81 15.40 3.76 -0.31
C THR A 81 14.86 4.08 1.08
N MET A 82 14.69 5.35 1.38
CA MET A 82 14.23 5.82 2.68
C MET A 82 13.19 6.92 2.53
N VAL A 83 12.41 7.11 3.59
CA VAL A 83 11.58 8.30 3.80
C VAL A 83 12.01 8.98 5.10
N PHE A 84 11.58 10.22 5.31
CA PHE A 84 11.80 10.94 6.55
C PHE A 84 10.49 11.12 7.30
N VAL A 85 10.44 10.62 8.52
CA VAL A 85 9.30 10.78 9.44
C VAL A 85 9.64 11.87 10.45
N LEU A 86 8.68 12.73 10.78
CA LEU A 86 8.84 13.74 11.82
C LEU A 86 8.50 13.15 13.19
N GLU A 87 9.51 12.86 14.00
CA GLU A 87 9.35 12.40 15.39
C GLU A 87 9.77 13.52 16.34
N GLU A 88 8.88 13.96 17.23
CA GLU A 88 9.15 15.02 18.22
C GLU A 88 9.74 16.32 17.60
N GLY A 89 9.37 16.62 16.35
CA GLY A 89 9.86 17.79 15.61
C GLY A 89 11.22 17.61 14.94
N VAL A 90 11.80 16.41 14.98
CA VAL A 90 13.07 16.07 14.34
C VAL A 90 12.83 15.08 13.20
N PRO A 91 13.31 15.35 11.97
CA PRO A 91 13.25 14.38 10.88
C PRO A 91 14.13 13.18 11.17
N LYS A 92 13.59 11.97 11.01
CA LYS A 92 14.29 10.70 11.16
C LYS A 92 14.17 9.88 9.88
N ALA A 93 15.30 9.43 9.37
CA ALA A 93 15.34 8.55 8.21
C ALA A 93 14.81 7.15 8.59
N VAL A 94 13.85 6.66 7.82
CA VAL A 94 13.27 5.33 7.95
C VAL A 94 13.51 4.56 6.65
N PRO A 95 14.27 3.46 6.69
CA PRO A 95 14.50 2.63 5.51
C PRO A 95 13.21 1.90 5.12
N ILE A 96 12.96 1.84 3.81
CA ILE A 96 11.76 1.22 3.24
C ILE A 96 12.09 0.39 1.99
N GLU A 97 11.20 -0.56 1.70
CA GLU A 97 11.11 -1.23 0.41
C GLU A 97 10.01 -0.59 -0.43
N VAL A 98 10.34 -0.16 -1.64
CA VAL A 98 9.32 0.36 -2.59
C VAL A 98 8.68 -0.81 -3.32
N LEU A 99 7.44 -1.14 -2.98
CA LEU A 99 6.68 -2.20 -3.64
C LEU A 99 6.16 -1.76 -5.01
N ARG A 100 5.72 -0.49 -5.11
CA ARG A 100 5.22 0.10 -6.34
C ARG A 100 5.37 1.62 -6.31
N ASP A 101 5.72 2.21 -7.44
CA ASP A 101 5.71 3.67 -7.65
C ASP A 101 4.88 4.00 -8.90
N SER A 102 3.93 4.93 -8.75
CA SER A 102 3.06 5.41 -9.84
C SER A 102 3.48 6.77 -10.42
N GLY A 103 4.50 7.40 -9.82
CA GLY A 103 4.98 8.74 -10.16
C GLY A 103 4.33 9.87 -9.35
N THR A 104 3.12 9.66 -8.82
CA THR A 104 2.47 10.59 -7.88
C THR A 104 2.52 10.07 -6.44
N SER A 105 2.30 8.78 -6.27
CA SER A 105 2.39 8.09 -4.99
C SER A 105 3.12 6.76 -5.14
N ALA A 106 3.67 6.29 -4.02
CA ALA A 106 4.34 5.02 -3.90
C ALA A 106 3.78 4.20 -2.75
N LEU A 107 3.63 2.90 -2.98
CA LEU A 107 3.38 1.92 -1.93
C LEU A 107 4.73 1.43 -1.42
N VAL A 108 4.94 1.62 -0.13
CA VAL A 108 6.18 1.26 0.55
C VAL A 108 5.92 0.32 1.70
N GLN A 109 6.90 -0.53 1.99
CA GLN A 109 6.90 -1.42 3.14
C GLN A 109 8.07 -1.05 4.07
N GLY A 110 7.82 -0.90 5.37
CA GLY A 110 8.85 -0.57 6.35
C GLY A 110 8.28 -0.31 7.73
N GLU A 111 9.09 0.17 8.68
CA GLU A 111 8.60 0.56 10.02
C GLU A 111 7.83 1.89 9.96
N LEU A 112 6.73 1.90 9.21
CA LEU A 112 5.82 3.01 9.01
C LEU A 112 4.39 2.55 9.28
N THR A 113 3.61 3.42 9.88
CA THR A 113 2.21 3.20 10.22
C THR A 113 1.32 4.31 9.66
N VAL A 114 0.04 3.99 9.45
CA VAL A 114 -0.94 5.00 9.05
C VAL A 114 -1.09 6.01 10.18
N GLY A 115 -0.78 7.27 9.90
CA GLY A 115 -0.82 8.37 10.86
C GLY A 115 0.54 9.01 11.12
N ASP A 116 1.64 8.40 10.68
CA ASP A 116 2.97 8.99 10.77
C ASP A 116 3.11 10.21 9.85
N ASP A 117 3.74 11.28 10.37
CA ASP A 117 3.99 12.51 9.63
C ASP A 117 5.23 12.35 8.74
N VAL A 118 5.02 12.05 7.46
CA VAL A 118 6.08 11.88 6.47
C VAL A 118 6.36 13.21 5.73
N ALA A 119 7.62 13.51 5.47
CA ALA A 119 8.02 14.67 4.68
C ALA A 119 7.42 14.62 3.27
N GLU A 120 6.72 15.68 2.83
CA GLU A 120 6.10 15.76 1.49
C GLU A 120 7.15 15.74 0.36
N ASP A 121 8.29 16.39 0.59
CA ASP A 121 9.46 16.38 -0.28
C ASP A 121 10.71 16.24 0.60
N ALA A 122 11.44 15.14 0.42
CA ALA A 122 12.62 14.81 1.22
C ALA A 122 13.94 15.21 0.55
N SER A 123 13.88 15.82 -0.65
CA SER A 123 15.07 16.15 -1.45
C SER A 123 16.00 17.19 -0.79
N TRP A 124 15.47 18.03 0.09
CA TRP A 124 16.25 19.01 0.83
C TRP A 124 16.87 18.44 2.11
N ILE A 125 16.16 17.53 2.80
CA ILE A 125 16.65 16.87 4.03
C ILE A 125 17.87 16.01 3.72
N ALA A 126 17.78 15.21 2.64
CA ALA A 126 18.89 14.37 2.19
C ALA A 126 20.15 15.18 1.82
N LYS A 127 19.97 16.41 1.31
CA LYS A 127 21.10 17.30 1.00
C LYS A 127 21.77 17.85 2.25
N ASP A 128 21.00 18.15 3.29
CA ASP A 128 21.51 18.67 4.55
C ASP A 128 22.36 17.60 5.28
N GLU A 129 21.86 16.36 5.32
CA GLU A 129 22.60 15.22 5.89
C GLU A 129 23.86 14.88 5.08
N ALA A 130 23.79 14.89 3.75
CA ALA A 130 24.96 14.62 2.88
C ALA A 130 26.05 15.70 2.97
N THR A 131 25.71 16.90 3.44
CA THR A 131 26.66 18.04 3.50
C THR A 131 27.22 18.26 4.90
N GLY A 132 26.76 17.51 5.92
CA GLY A 132 27.26 17.64 7.29
C GLY A 132 26.92 18.98 7.91
N GLY A 133 25.64 19.22 8.18
CA GLY A 133 25.19 20.34 8.99
C GLY A 133 25.48 20.14 10.48
N ALA A 134 26.70 20.48 10.92
CA ALA A 134 26.96 20.79 12.32
C ALA A 134 26.63 22.28 12.59
N PRO A 135 26.02 22.65 13.73
CA PRO A 135 26.20 24.00 14.26
C PRO A 135 27.66 24.23 14.70
#